data_AF-A0A0Q3K860-F1
#
_entry.id   AF-A0A0Q3K860-F1
#
_cell.length_a   1.000
_cell.length_b   1.000
_cell.length_c   1.000
_cell.angle_alpha   90.00
_cell.angle_beta   90.00
_cell.angle_gamma   90.00
#
_symmetry.space_group_name_H-M   'P 1'
#
loop_
_entity.id
_entity.type
_entity.pdbx_description
1 polymer ?
#
loop_
_entity_poly.entity_id
_entity_poly.type
_entity_poly.pdbx_seq_one_letter_code
_entity_poly.pdbx_strand_id
1 'polypeptide(L)'
;MKNIQLIGLILVVVGSFLPLVHVPVIGNWNYWKVDHYLAIACWVFSAIALFGIMNNTSKIVKTFAVLLIILFLFTIFATKYQAFSYFSFLPFKSWTEALAATVKLKWGWAVEFLGAIIMLFATKKKI
;
A
#
# COMPACT_ATOMS: atom_id res chain seq x y z
N MET A 1 8.95 18.43 -10.02
CA MET A 1 10.06 18.79 -9.11
C MET A 1 10.67 17.47 -8.67
N LYS A 2 11.80 17.07 -9.26
CA LYS A 2 12.34 15.70 -9.14
C LYS A 2 12.52 15.26 -7.69
N ASN A 3 13.05 16.16 -6.85
CA ASN A 3 13.30 15.88 -5.44
C ASN A 3 12.02 15.59 -4.65
N ILE A 4 10.93 16.32 -4.94
CA ILE A 4 9.63 16.10 -4.30
C ILE A 4 9.01 14.76 -4.74
N GLN A 5 9.15 14.40 -6.02
CA GLN A 5 8.70 13.09 -6.51
C GLN A 5 9.50 11.95 -5.85
N LEU A 6 10.81 12.12 -5.66
CA LEU A 6 11.64 11.15 -4.94
C LEU A 6 11.23 11.02 -3.47
N ILE A 7 10.90 12.12 -2.79
CA ILE A 7 10.37 12.06 -1.42
C ILE A 7 9.08 11.24 -1.40
N GLY A 8 8.17 11.47 -2.35
CA GLY A 8 6.94 10.68 -2.48
C GLY A 8 7.21 9.18 -2.70
N LEU A 9 8.18 8.85 -3.54
CA LEU A 9 8.61 7.48 -3.78
C LEU A 9 9.19 6.82 -2.51
N ILE A 10 10.07 7.53 -1.79
CA ILE A 10 10.68 7.03 -0.56
C ILE A 10 9.60 6.76 0.49
N LEU A 11 8.59 7.63 0.61
CA LEU A 11 7.47 7.43 1.52
C LEU A 11 6.69 6.16 1.19
N VAL A 12 6.45 5.86 -0.10
CA VAL A 12 5.81 4.59 -0.51
C VAL A 12 6.66 3.39 -0.10
N VAL A 13 7.96 3.40 -0.41
CA VAL A 13 8.84 2.27 -0.11
C VAL A 13 8.97 2.06 1.40
N VAL A 14 9.17 3.12 2.17
CA VAL A 14 9.21 3.05 3.64
C VAL A 14 7.87 2.58 4.19
N GLY A 15 6.77 3.09 3.64
CA GLY A 15 5.40 2.69 3.97
C GLY A 15 5.16 1.19 3.86
N SER A 16 5.77 0.52 2.88
CA SER A 16 5.67 -0.94 2.72
C SER A 16 6.24 -1.74 3.91
N PHE A 17 7.14 -1.15 4.70
CA PHE A 17 7.71 -1.76 5.91
C PHE A 17 6.97 -1.38 7.19
N LEU A 18 6.15 -0.34 7.14
CA LEU A 18 5.41 0.15 8.29
C LEU A 18 4.23 -0.78 8.63
N PRO A 19 3.73 -0.73 9.89
CA PRO A 19 2.56 -1.49 10.26
C PRO A 19 1.33 -0.99 9.47
N LEU A 20 0.78 -1.85 8.63
CA LEU A 20 -0.44 -1.61 7.85
C LEU A 20 -1.65 -2.20 8.55
N VAL A 21 -1.49 -3.36 9.18
CA VAL A 21 -2.59 -4.13 9.73
C VAL A 21 -2.19 -4.63 11.11
N HIS A 22 -3.12 -4.62 12.05
CA HIS A 22 -2.95 -5.28 13.33
C HIS A 22 -3.85 -6.50 13.40
N VAL A 23 -3.23 -7.67 13.44
CA VAL A 23 -3.92 -8.95 13.60
C VAL A 23 -3.95 -9.29 15.09
N PRO A 24 -5.13 -9.62 15.66
CA PRO A 24 -5.23 -10.05 17.06
C PRO A 24 -4.26 -11.19 17.35
N VAL A 25 -3.65 -11.20 18.54
CA VAL A 25 -2.70 -12.23 19.02
C VAL A 25 -1.32 -12.22 18.32
N ILE A 26 -1.26 -11.98 17.01
CA ILE A 26 -0.01 -12.03 16.23
C ILE A 26 0.72 -10.67 16.22
N GLY A 27 -0.02 -9.57 16.29
CA GLY A 27 0.54 -8.22 16.34
C GLY A 27 0.49 -7.48 14.99
N ASN A 28 1.48 -6.61 14.74
CA ASN A 28 1.47 -5.73 13.57
C ASN A 28 2.09 -6.39 12.34
N TRP A 29 1.40 -6.29 11.21
CA TRP A 29 1.83 -6.76 9.90
C TRP A 29 2.08 -5.58 8.98
N ASN A 30 3.16 -5.71 8.20
CA ASN A 30 3.51 -4.82 7.10
C ASN A 30 3.10 -5.48 5.76
N TYR A 31 3.39 -4.82 4.65
CA TYR A 31 2.98 -5.28 3.32
C TYR A 31 3.44 -6.71 3.02
N TRP A 32 4.69 -7.02 3.39
CA TRP A 32 5.31 -8.33 3.20
C TRP A 32 4.65 -9.45 4.00
N LYS A 33 4.16 -9.16 5.20
CA LYS A 33 3.44 -10.14 6.03
C LYS A 33 1.98 -10.30 5.62
N VAL A 34 1.37 -9.28 5.04
CA VAL A 34 0.00 -9.35 4.51
C VAL A 34 -0.02 -10.24 3.27
N ASP A 35 0.75 -9.87 2.24
CA ASP A 35 0.85 -10.65 1.01
C ASP A 35 2.14 -10.30 0.26
N HIS A 36 2.95 -11.32 -0.01
CA HIS A 36 4.24 -11.14 -0.68
C HIS A 36 4.09 -10.69 -2.13
N TYR A 37 3.06 -11.14 -2.85
CA TYR A 37 2.82 -10.76 -4.23
C TYR A 37 2.39 -9.30 -4.35
N LEU A 38 1.53 -8.84 -3.44
CA LEU A 38 1.11 -7.43 -3.41
C LEU A 38 2.29 -6.52 -3.01
N ALA A 39 3.16 -6.97 -2.08
CA ALA A 39 4.38 -6.23 -1.73
C ALA A 39 5.35 -6.11 -2.93
N ILE A 40 5.55 -7.21 -3.67
CA ILE A 40 6.35 -7.22 -4.90
C ILE A 40 5.74 -6.28 -5.95
N ALA A 41 4.42 -6.30 -6.14
CA ALA A 41 3.74 -5.39 -7.06
C ALA A 41 3.96 -3.91 -6.69
N CYS A 42 3.87 -3.57 -5.40
CA CYS A 42 4.17 -2.23 -4.89
C CYS A 42 5.61 -1.80 -5.23
N TRP A 43 6.57 -2.71 -5.03
CA TRP A 43 7.97 -2.47 -5.33
C TRP A 43 8.25 -2.32 -6.83
N VAL A 44 7.64 -3.16 -7.67
CA VAL A 44 7.74 -3.07 -9.12
C VAL A 44 7.18 -1.75 -9.63
N PHE A 45 6.00 -1.34 -9.15
CA PHE A 45 5.41 -0.05 -9.51
C PHE A 45 6.28 1.12 -9.05
N SER A 46 6.87 1.02 -7.85
CA SER A 46 7.82 2.01 -7.35
C SER A 46 9.09 2.08 -8.21
N ALA A 47 9.64 0.94 -8.64
CA ALA A 47 10.80 0.90 -9.54
C ALA A 47 10.50 1.55 -10.90
N ILE A 48 9.31 1.30 -11.47
CA ILE A 48 8.91 1.93 -12.75
C ILE A 48 8.64 3.43 -12.55
N ALA A 49 8.03 3.83 -11.43
CA ALA A 49 7.87 5.25 -11.09
C ALA A 49 9.23 5.95 -10.95
N LEU A 50 10.22 5.31 -10.30
CA LEU A 50 11.59 5.81 -10.21
C LEU A 50 12.22 6.00 -11.59
N PHE A 51 12.07 5.02 -12.49
CA PHE A 51 12.51 5.15 -13.88
C PHE A 51 11.85 6.36 -14.56
N GLY A 52 10.55 6.57 -14.34
CA GLY A 52 9.84 7.74 -14.84
C GLY A 52 10.39 9.07 -14.28
N ILE A 53 10.71 9.11 -12.99
CA ILE A 53 11.30 10.27 -12.32
C ILE A 53 12.70 10.58 -12.87
N MET A 54 13.52 9.55 -13.09
CA MET A 54 14.88 9.70 -13.63
C MET A 54 14.88 10.24 -15.06
N ASN A 55 13.93 9.79 -15.90
CA ASN A 55 13.78 10.22 -17.28
C ASN A 55 12.91 11.48 -17.46
N ASN A 56 12.47 12.12 -16.36
CA ASN A 56 11.55 13.27 -16.39
C ASN A 56 10.23 13.02 -17.15
N THR A 57 9.80 11.77 -17.26
CA THR A 57 8.59 11.37 -17.98
C THR A 57 7.38 11.45 -17.06
N SER A 58 6.85 12.67 -16.96
CA SER A 58 5.68 13.02 -16.12
C SER A 58 4.47 12.09 -16.31
N LYS A 59 4.25 11.57 -17.53
CA LYS A 59 3.17 10.63 -17.83
C LYS A 59 3.34 9.30 -17.08
N ILE A 60 4.55 8.73 -17.09
CA ILE A 60 4.87 7.46 -16.42
C ILE A 60 4.70 7.62 -14.90
N VAL A 61 5.26 8.69 -14.32
CA VAL A 61 5.16 8.95 -12.87
C VAL A 61 3.69 9.05 -12.42
N LYS A 62 2.86 9.79 -13.17
CA LYS A 62 1.43 9.91 -12.85
C LYS A 62 0.68 8.59 -12.97
N THR A 63 0.90 7.85 -14.06
CA THR A 63 0.25 6.54 -14.25
C THR A 63 0.59 5.58 -13.11
N PHE A 64 1.87 5.46 -12.75
CA PHE A 64 2.27 4.54 -11.68
C PHE A 64 1.89 5.04 -10.28
N ALA A 65 1.82 6.35 -10.05
CA ALA A 65 1.25 6.89 -8.81
C ALA A 65 -0.23 6.53 -8.66
N VAL A 66 -1.03 6.62 -9.75
CA VAL A 66 -2.44 6.17 -9.73
C VAL A 66 -2.53 4.67 -9.53
N LEU A 67 -1.70 3.87 -10.22
CA LEU A 67 -1.67 2.42 -10.03
C LEU A 67 -1.32 2.01 -8.61
N LEU A 68 -0.39 2.73 -7.95
CA LEU A 68 -0.06 2.52 -6.54
C LEU A 68 -1.26 2.81 -5.63
N ILE A 69 -1.98 3.92 -5.85
CA ILE A 69 -3.20 4.24 -5.09
C ILE A 69 -4.25 3.13 -5.25
N ILE A 70 -4.46 2.67 -6.47
CA ILE A 70 -5.39 1.56 -6.77
C ILE A 70 -4.93 0.28 -6.06
N LEU A 71 -3.63 -0.04 -6.11
CA LEU A 71 -3.05 -1.20 -5.44
C LEU A 71 -3.24 -1.14 -3.92
N PHE A 72 -3.06 0.02 -3.30
CA PHE A 72 -3.27 0.18 -1.85
C PHE A 72 -4.74 -0.01 -1.47
N LEU A 73 -5.67 0.59 -2.23
CA LEU A 73 -7.11 0.38 -2.01
C LEU A 73 -7.50 -1.09 -2.17
N PHE A 74 -6.98 -1.74 -3.21
CA PHE A 74 -7.17 -3.16 -3.44
C PHE A 74 -6.62 -4.00 -2.29
N THR A 75 -5.43 -3.67 -1.78
CA THR A 75 -4.78 -4.40 -0.68
C THR A 75 -5.57 -4.26 0.62
N ILE A 76 -6.13 -3.08 0.92
CA ILE A 76 -7.04 -2.89 2.07
C ILE A 76 -8.25 -3.82 1.94
N PHE A 77 -8.87 -3.90 0.76
CA PHE A 77 -10.02 -4.76 0.51
C PHE A 77 -9.65 -6.24 0.61
N ALA A 78 -8.57 -6.66 -0.03
CA ALA A 78 -8.06 -8.03 -0.02
C ALA A 78 -7.73 -8.49 1.41
N THR A 79 -7.08 -7.64 2.21
CA THR A 79 -6.77 -7.94 3.62
C THR A 79 -8.03 -8.23 4.42
N LYS A 80 -9.09 -7.43 4.25
CA LYS A 80 -10.37 -7.66 4.95
C LYS A 80 -10.96 -9.00 4.56
N TYR A 81 -10.97 -9.32 3.27
CA TYR A 81 -11.47 -10.61 2.78
C TYR A 81 -10.65 -11.79 3.31
N GLN A 82 -9.32 -11.68 3.29
CA GLN A 82 -8.41 -12.70 3.80
C GLN A 82 -8.53 -12.91 5.31
N ALA A 83 -8.83 -11.86 6.09
CA ALA A 83 -9.09 -12.03 7.52
C ALA A 83 -10.29 -12.95 7.79
N PHE A 84 -11.38 -12.82 7.02
CA PHE A 84 -12.53 -13.71 7.13
C PHE A 84 -12.20 -15.17 6.78
N SER A 85 -11.39 -15.40 5.74
CA SER A 85 -10.98 -16.76 5.38
C SER A 85 -10.00 -17.35 6.40
N TYR A 86 -9.09 -16.54 6.95
CA TYR A 86 -8.11 -16.99 7.93
C TYR A 86 -8.76 -17.50 9.21
N PHE A 87 -9.81 -16.84 9.71
CA PHE A 87 -10.49 -17.28 10.94
C PHE A 87 -11.55 -18.36 10.71
N SER A 88 -11.81 -18.77 9.47
CA SER A 88 -12.87 -19.76 9.14
C SER A 88 -12.69 -21.14 9.79
N PHE A 89 -11.50 -21.43 10.36
CA PHE A 89 -11.26 -22.64 11.16
C PHE A 89 -12.03 -22.68 12.49
N LEU A 90 -12.53 -21.55 12.99
CA LEU A 90 -13.28 -21.53 14.24
C LEU A 90 -14.68 -22.11 14.03
N PRO A 91 -15.18 -22.90 15.00
CA PRO A 91 -16.45 -23.63 14.87
C PRO A 91 -17.68 -22.72 14.82
N PHE A 92 -17.57 -21.46 15.27
CA PHE A 92 -18.67 -20.51 15.31
C PHE A 92 -18.41 -19.31 14.41
N LYS A 93 -19.34 -19.06 13.47
CA LYS A 93 -19.27 -17.91 12.55
C LYS A 93 -19.25 -16.56 13.27
N SER A 94 -19.90 -16.43 14.42
CA SER A 94 -19.86 -15.21 15.22
C SER A 94 -18.46 -14.91 15.77
N TRP A 95 -17.64 -15.92 16.04
CA TRP A 95 -16.27 -15.75 16.53
C TRP A 95 -15.32 -15.38 15.39
N THR A 96 -15.53 -15.93 14.20
CA THR A 96 -14.78 -15.55 12.99
C THR A 96 -15.06 -14.11 12.61
N GLU A 97 -16.32 -13.70 12.63
CA GLU A 97 -16.74 -12.32 12.38
C GLU A 97 -16.16 -11.36 13.44
N ALA A 98 -16.19 -11.72 14.72
CA ALA A 98 -15.64 -10.89 15.79
C ALA A 98 -14.12 -10.69 15.66
N LEU A 99 -13.35 -11.75 15.40
CA LEU A 99 -11.89 -11.65 15.25
C LEU A 99 -11.47 -10.97 13.94
N ALA A 100 -12.16 -11.28 12.84
CA ALA A 100 -11.93 -10.60 11.56
C ALA A 100 -12.25 -9.10 11.67
N ALA A 101 -13.32 -8.72 12.40
CA ALA A 101 -13.66 -7.31 12.66
C ALA A 101 -12.65 -6.61 13.59
N THR A 102 -11.89 -7.37 14.38
CA THR A 102 -10.85 -6.83 15.27
C THR A 102 -9.56 -6.50 14.51
N VAL A 103 -9.44 -6.90 13.24
CA VAL A 103 -8.31 -6.54 12.37
C VAL A 103 -8.36 -5.04 12.08
N LYS A 104 -7.48 -4.27 12.73
CA LYS A 104 -7.44 -2.81 12.61
C LYS A 104 -6.43 -2.36 11.58
N LEU A 105 -6.83 -1.42 10.73
CA LEU A 105 -5.88 -0.70 9.88
C LEU A 105 -5.00 0.20 10.77
N LYS A 106 -3.72 0.29 10.41
CA LYS A 106 -2.71 1.08 11.11
C LYS A 106 -2.26 2.27 10.26
N TRP A 107 -1.41 3.11 10.82
CA TRP A 107 -1.03 4.39 10.22
C TRP A 107 -0.09 4.26 9.01
N GLY A 108 0.49 3.08 8.74
CA GLY A 108 1.37 2.87 7.58
C GLY A 108 0.68 3.18 6.24
N TRP A 109 -0.63 2.93 6.14
CA TRP A 109 -1.42 3.32 4.97
C TRP A 109 -1.32 4.82 4.67
N ALA A 110 -1.40 5.67 5.70
CA ALA A 110 -1.33 7.12 5.51
C ALA A 110 0.01 7.53 4.86
N VAL A 111 1.11 6.85 5.21
CA VAL A 111 2.44 7.12 4.65
C VAL A 111 2.52 6.70 3.18
N GLU A 112 1.98 5.53 2.83
CA GLU A 112 1.95 5.03 1.45
C GLU A 112 1.06 5.91 0.54
N PHE A 113 -0.16 6.19 0.98
CA PHE A 113 -1.07 7.07 0.24
C PHE A 113 -0.49 8.47 0.09
N LEU A 114 0.10 9.04 1.16
CA LEU A 114 0.74 10.34 1.08
C LEU A 114 1.89 10.35 0.07
N GLY A 115 2.73 9.31 0.07
CA GLY A 115 3.82 9.18 -0.89
C GLY A 115 3.33 9.13 -2.34
N ALA A 116 2.29 8.34 -2.62
CA ALA A 116 1.70 8.25 -3.95
C ALA A 116 1.01 9.55 -4.39
N ILE A 117 0.29 10.22 -3.48
CA ILE A 117 -0.32 11.54 -3.71
C ILE A 117 0.75 12.58 -4.04
N ILE A 118 1.84 12.62 -3.28
CA ILE A 118 2.97 13.52 -3.54
C ILE A 118 3.54 13.27 -4.94
N MET A 119 3.76 12.00 -5.34
CA MET A 119 4.23 11.68 -6.68
C MET A 119 3.26 12.15 -7.78
N LEU A 120 1.94 12.01 -7.54
CA LEU A 120 0.90 12.40 -8.49
C LEU A 120 0.89 13.91 -8.74
N PHE A 121 0.94 14.72 -7.67
CA PHE A 121 0.82 16.18 -7.73
C PHE A 121 2.15 16.91 -7.94
N ALA A 122 3.29 16.35 -7.52
CA ALA A 122 4.61 16.96 -7.73
C ALA A 122 5.06 16.98 -9.20
N THR A 123 4.26 16.34 -10.06
CA THR A 123 4.45 16.30 -11.50
C THR A 123 3.84 17.54 -12.17
N LYS A 124 4.69 18.52 -12.49
CA LYS A 124 4.28 19.76 -13.17
C LYS A 124 3.53 19.41 -14.46
N LYS A 125 2.35 20.00 -14.66
CA LYS A 125 1.67 20.01 -15.95
C LYS A 125 2.59 20.82 -16.89
N LYS A 126 3.13 20.21 -17.95
CA LYS A 126 3.56 21.00 -19.11
C LYS A 126 2.26 21.58 -19.66
N ILE A 127 1.98 22.84 -19.32
CA ILE A 127 1.00 23.68 -20.03
C ILE A 127 1.68 24.08 -21.32
#